data_AF-A0A6B2G220-F1
#
_entry.id   AF-A0A6B2G220-F1
#
_cell.length_a   1.000
_cell.length_b   1.000
_cell.length_c   1.000
_cell.angle_alpha   90.00
_cell.angle_beta   90.00
_cell.angle_gamma   90.00
#
_symmetry.space_group_name_H-M   'P 1'
#
loop_
_entity.id
_entity.type
_entity.pdbx_description
1 polymer ?
#
loop_
_entity_poly.entity_id
_entity_poly.type
_entity_poly.pdbx_seq_one_letter_code
_entity_poly.pdbx_strand_id
1 'polypeptide(L)'
;KTSETVASNFAIKVLNKFSPVIPILICCSSIGAVIGNFFAASSVSASAGYSGELPKIFSLVQRKTRTPIFALFSQLIVSLAFLTIDFQKLLNYSAFITWLFYLLSLCCLLKIKLTDKKTRK
;
A
#
# COMPACT_ATOMS: atom_id res chain seq x y z
N LYS A 1 -19.90 12.28 8.53
CA LYS A 1 -20.72 12.23 7.31
C LYS A 1 -20.66 10.81 6.77
N THR A 2 -21.81 10.17 6.55
CA THR A 2 -21.92 8.84 5.96
C THR A 2 -21.45 8.90 4.51
N SER A 3 -20.34 8.25 4.17
CA SER A 3 -19.91 8.13 2.79
C SER A 3 -20.99 7.42 1.98
N GLU A 4 -21.46 8.05 0.91
CA GLU A 4 -22.42 7.44 0.00
C GLU A 4 -21.79 6.20 -0.63
N THR A 5 -22.38 5.04 -0.33
CA THR A 5 -21.90 3.77 -0.86
C THR A 5 -22.49 3.61 -2.27
N VAL A 6 -21.80 4.18 -3.25
CA VAL A 6 -22.23 4.20 -4.67
C VAL A 6 -22.56 2.79 -5.16
N ALA A 7 -21.80 1.78 -4.70
CA ALA A 7 -21.99 0.40 -5.07
C ALA A 7 -23.30 -0.21 -4.53
N SER A 8 -23.72 0.10 -3.30
CA SER A 8 -24.99 -0.42 -2.76
C SER A 8 -26.20 0.28 -3.40
N ASN A 9 -26.09 1.58 -3.67
CA ASN A 9 -27.15 2.30 -4.38
C ASN A 9 -27.31 1.80 -5.83
N PHE A 10 -26.20 1.48 -6.50
CA PHE A 10 -26.21 0.86 -7.81
C PHE A 10 -26.76 -0.58 -7.77
N ALA A 11 -26.35 -1.37 -6.76
CA ALA A 11 -26.84 -2.73 -6.53
C ALA A 11 -28.36 -2.80 -6.39
N ILE A 12 -28.92 -1.88 -5.59
CA ILE A 12 -30.37 -1.79 -5.38
C ILE A 12 -31.09 -1.40 -6.68
N LYS A 13 -30.53 -0.45 -7.46
CA LYS A 13 -31.13 0.01 -8.72
C LYS A 13 -31.10 -1.02 -9.85
N VAL A 14 -30.07 -1.85 -9.94
CA VAL A 14 -29.87 -2.76 -11.09
C VAL A 14 -30.25 -4.21 -10.77
N LEU A 15 -29.96 -4.70 -9.55
CA LEU A 15 -30.04 -6.13 -9.26
C LEU A 15 -31.24 -6.57 -8.43
N ASN A 16 -32.08 -5.66 -7.90
CA ASN A 16 -33.30 -5.89 -7.09
C ASN A 16 -33.28 -7.13 -6.15
N LYS A 17 -33.32 -8.36 -6.68
CA LYS A 17 -33.25 -9.64 -5.95
C LYS A 17 -31.83 -10.11 -5.54
N PHE A 18 -30.77 -9.71 -6.24
CA PHE A 18 -29.37 -10.09 -5.97
C PHE A 18 -28.56 -9.03 -5.19
N SER A 19 -29.23 -7.97 -4.70
CA SER A 19 -28.62 -6.90 -3.91
C SER A 19 -27.69 -7.37 -2.76
N PRO A 20 -28.01 -8.43 -1.97
CA PRO A 20 -27.14 -8.83 -0.86
C PRO A 20 -25.82 -9.52 -1.27
N VAL A 21 -25.64 -9.93 -2.52
CA VAL A 21 -24.40 -10.57 -2.99
C VAL A 21 -23.29 -9.55 -3.22
N ILE A 22 -23.66 -8.33 -3.62
CA ILE A 22 -22.72 -7.25 -3.95
C ILE A 22 -21.86 -6.81 -2.76
N PRO A 23 -22.39 -6.57 -1.54
CA PRO A 23 -21.54 -6.26 -0.40
C PRO A 23 -20.57 -7.39 -0.04
N ILE A 24 -20.98 -8.67 -0.21
CA ILE A 24 -20.10 -9.82 0.04
C ILE A 24 -18.90 -9.81 -0.91
N LEU A 25 -19.14 -9.54 -2.21
CA LEU A 25 -18.09 -9.45 -3.21
C LEU A 25 -17.14 -8.27 -2.93
N ILE A 26 -17.69 -7.12 -2.53
CA ILE A 26 -16.90 -5.93 -2.15
C ILE A 26 -16.01 -6.27 -0.94
N CYS A 27 -16.58 -6.87 0.10
CA CYS A 27 -15.83 -7.30 1.28
C CYS A 27 -14.72 -8.29 0.91
N CYS A 28 -15.01 -9.29 0.08
CA CYS A 28 -14.01 -10.25 -0.38
C CYS A 28 -12.86 -9.57 -1.15
N SER A 29 -13.18 -8.61 -2.02
CA SER A 29 -12.18 -7.84 -2.78
C SER A 29 -11.33 -6.96 -1.86
N SER A 30 -11.93 -6.29 -0.88
CA SER A 30 -11.21 -5.46 0.08
C SER A 30 -10.28 -6.29 0.96
N ILE A 31 -10.75 -7.46 1.44
CA ILE A 31 -9.92 -8.40 2.20
C ILE A 31 -8.72 -8.85 1.36
N GLY A 32 -8.95 -9.22 0.09
CA GLY A 32 -7.88 -9.61 -0.82
C GLY A 32 -6.84 -8.51 -1.02
N ALA A 33 -7.27 -7.27 -1.25
CA ALA A 33 -6.37 -6.13 -1.41
C ALA A 33 -5.54 -5.88 -0.14
N VAL A 34 -6.15 -5.97 1.04
CA VAL A 34 -5.48 -5.78 2.33
C VAL A 34 -4.43 -6.86 2.58
N ILE A 35 -4.76 -8.14 2.33
CA ILE A 35 -3.80 -9.25 2.48
C ILE A 35 -2.63 -9.08 1.50
N GLY A 36 -2.90 -8.69 0.25
CA GLY A 36 -1.84 -8.43 -0.75
C GLY A 36 -0.90 -7.31 -0.30
N ASN A 37 -1.45 -6.24 0.28
CA ASN A 37 -0.67 -5.12 0.82
C ASN A 37 0.22 -5.55 2.00
N PHE A 38 -0.30 -6.39 2.89
CA PHE A 38 0.50 -6.96 3.99
C PHE A 38 1.68 -7.80 3.47
N PHE A 39 1.47 -8.61 2.44
CA PHE A 39 2.54 -9.42 1.85
C PHE A 39 3.62 -8.54 1.20
N ALA A 40 3.22 -7.53 0.42
CA ALA A 40 4.14 -6.59 -0.21
C ALA A 40 4.95 -5.76 0.83
N ALA A 41 4.31 -5.28 1.89
CA ALA A 41 5.00 -4.54 2.95
C ALA A 41 6.08 -5.39 3.64
N SER A 42 5.83 -6.69 3.82
CA SER A 42 6.79 -7.61 4.43
C SER A 42 8.05 -7.81 3.58
N SER A 43 7.92 -7.86 2.24
CA SER A 43 9.05 -8.06 1.34
C SER A 43 9.93 -6.82 1.23
N VAL A 44 9.32 -5.62 1.18
CA VAL A 44 10.04 -4.34 1.19
C VAL A 44 10.81 -4.16 2.50
N SER A 45 10.21 -4.56 3.62
CA SER A 45 10.88 -4.50 4.93
C SER A 45 12.02 -5.50 5.04
N ALA A 46 11.85 -6.71 4.47
CA ALA A 46 12.91 -7.71 4.41
C ALA A 46 14.09 -7.23 3.56
N SER A 47 13.84 -6.69 2.36
CA SER A 47 14.92 -6.16 1.50
C SER A 47 15.63 -4.95 2.13
N ALA A 48 14.90 -4.07 2.83
CA ALA A 48 15.49 -2.94 3.55
C ALA A 48 16.41 -3.38 4.71
N GLY A 49 16.09 -4.49 5.38
CA GLY A 49 16.95 -5.09 6.41
C GLY A 49 18.23 -5.72 5.84
N TYR A 50 18.18 -6.29 4.63
CA TYR A 50 19.36 -6.88 3.97
C TYR A 50 20.34 -5.82 3.42
N SER A 51 19.84 -4.66 2.99
CA SER A 51 20.68 -3.57 2.44
C SER A 51 21.40 -2.73 3.52
N GLY A 52 21.12 -2.96 4.80
CA GLY A 52 21.82 -2.29 5.92
C GLY A 52 21.41 -0.83 6.18
N GLU A 53 20.40 -0.30 5.49
CA GLU A 53 19.97 1.11 5.57
C GLU A 53 19.01 1.39 6.75
N LEU A 54 18.56 0.36 7.47
CA LEU A 54 17.76 0.49 8.70
C LEU A 54 18.54 -0.05 9.91
N PRO A 55 18.51 0.62 11.08
CA PRO A 55 19.22 0.19 12.27
C PRO A 55 18.80 -1.23 12.69
N LYS A 56 19.77 -2.03 13.18
CA LYS A 56 19.72 -3.49 13.49
C LYS A 56 18.51 -4.03 14.26
N ILE A 57 17.65 -3.17 14.80
CA ILE A 57 16.37 -3.52 15.44
C ILE A 57 15.35 -4.02 14.40
N PHE A 58 15.38 -3.50 13.16
CA PHE A 58 14.60 -4.02 12.03
C PHE A 58 15.22 -5.28 11.40
N SER A 59 16.48 -5.62 11.73
CA SER A 59 17.14 -6.85 11.27
C SER A 59 16.96 -8.03 12.25
N LEU A 60 16.17 -7.86 13.32
CA LEU A 60 15.69 -8.97 14.16
C LEU A 60 14.65 -9.79 13.39
N VAL A 61 15.10 -10.42 12.31
CA VAL A 61 14.47 -11.61 11.75
C VAL A 61 14.64 -12.69 12.81
N GLN A 62 13.57 -12.95 13.57
CA GLN A 62 13.47 -14.11 14.43
C GLN A 62 13.87 -15.34 13.61
N ARG A 63 15.02 -15.96 13.93
CA ARG A 63 15.64 -17.08 13.21
C ARG A 63 14.71 -18.30 13.07
N LYS A 64 13.63 -18.35 13.84
CA LYS A 64 12.68 -19.46 13.97
C LYS A 64 11.41 -19.32 13.13
N THR A 65 10.98 -18.11 12.75
CA THR A 65 9.64 -17.91 12.15
C THR A 65 9.66 -17.29 10.75
N ARG A 66 10.78 -16.74 10.26
CA ARG A 66 10.91 -16.13 8.91
C ARG A 66 9.80 -15.10 8.56
N THR A 67 9.05 -14.60 9.54
CA THR A 67 8.06 -13.54 9.38
C THR A 67 8.59 -12.30 10.09
N PRO A 68 8.78 -11.16 9.40
CA PRO A 68 9.19 -9.90 10.03
C PRO A 68 8.02 -9.34 10.86
N ILE A 69 7.80 -9.91 12.05
CA ILE A 69 6.70 -9.57 12.97
C ILE A 69 6.72 -8.09 13.35
N PHE A 70 7.92 -7.49 13.49
CA PHE A 70 8.05 -6.07 13.81
C PHE A 70 7.56 -5.16 12.67
N ALA A 71 7.79 -5.53 11.41
CA ALA A 71 7.33 -4.78 10.24
C ALA A 71 5.80 -4.83 10.08
N LEU A 72 5.20 -5.99 10.37
CA LEU A 72 3.75 -6.14 10.40
C LEU A 72 3.12 -5.33 11.53
N PHE A 73 3.75 -5.31 12.71
CA PHE A 73 3.27 -4.52 13.83
C PHE A 73 3.35 -3.00 13.55
N SER A 74 4.44 -2.52 12.96
CA SER A 74 4.53 -1.12 12.52
C SER A 74 3.49 -0.77 11.46
N GLN A 75 3.24 -1.66 10.51
CA GLN A 75 2.21 -1.47 9.49
C GLN A 75 0.81 -1.35 10.11
N LEU A 76 0.51 -2.17 11.13
CA LEU A 76 -0.75 -2.11 11.85
C LEU A 76 -0.90 -0.80 12.66
N ILE A 77 0.14 -0.39 13.39
CA ILE A 77 0.13 0.87 14.15
C ILE A 77 -0.11 2.07 13.24
N VAL A 78 0.61 2.13 12.12
CA VAL A 78 0.46 3.20 11.13
C VAL A 78 -0.95 3.19 10.55
N SER A 79 -1.50 2.02 10.23
CA SER A 79 -2.88 1.90 9.74
C SER A 79 -3.91 2.36 10.77
N LEU A 80 -3.71 2.05 12.05
CA LEU A 80 -4.56 2.53 13.15
C LEU A 80 -4.48 4.06 13.30
N ALA A 81 -3.28 4.64 13.19
CA ALA A 81 -3.10 6.09 13.26
C ALA A 81 -3.84 6.79 12.12
N PHE A 82 -3.76 6.26 10.89
CA PHE A 82 -4.45 6.82 9.72
C PHE A 82 -5.98 6.75 9.80
N LEU A 83 -6.55 5.82 10.58
CA LEU A 83 -7.99 5.65 10.76
C LEU A 83 -8.64 6.87 11.45
N THR A 84 -7.86 7.71 12.13
CA THR A 84 -8.32 8.94 12.79
C THR A 84 -8.53 10.11 11.83
N ILE A 85 -8.05 10.01 10.58
CA ILE A 85 -8.08 11.07 9.57
C ILE A 85 -9.27 10.87 8.61
N ASP A 86 -9.88 11.97 8.16
CA ASP A 86 -10.95 11.94 7.16
C ASP A 86 -10.48 11.30 5.84
N PHE A 87 -11.26 10.36 5.33
CA PHE A 87 -10.97 9.59 4.12
C PHE A 87 -10.68 10.47 2.90
N GLN A 88 -11.42 11.56 2.71
CA GLN A 88 -11.23 12.43 1.54
C GLN A 88 -9.87 13.14 1.58
N LYS A 89 -9.43 13.56 2.78
CA LYS A 89 -8.12 14.20 2.96
C LYS A 89 -7.01 13.18 2.79
N LEU A 90 -7.17 11.99 3.35
CA LEU A 90 -6.18 10.91 3.26
C LEU A 90 -5.93 10.50 1.81
N LEU A 91 -6.99 10.37 1.01
CA LEU A 91 -6.87 10.08 -0.42
C LEU A 91 -6.08 11.15 -1.16
N ASN A 92 -6.38 12.43 -0.93
CA ASN A 92 -5.70 13.51 -1.62
C ASN A 92 -4.20 13.56 -1.28
N TYR A 93 -3.86 13.35 -0.01
CA TYR A 93 -2.45 13.27 0.42
C TYR A 93 -1.73 12.04 -0.16
N SER A 94 -2.37 10.87 -0.12
CA SER A 94 -1.80 9.64 -0.68
C SER A 94 -1.56 9.75 -2.19
N ALA A 95 -2.50 10.33 -2.92
CA ALA A 95 -2.36 10.56 -4.36
C ALA A 95 -1.22 11.53 -4.65
N PHE A 96 -1.14 12.66 -3.93
CA PHE A 96 -0.06 13.63 -4.10
C PHE A 96 1.33 13.00 -3.90
N ILE A 97 1.50 12.24 -2.82
CA ILE A 97 2.77 11.57 -2.52
C ILE A 97 3.10 10.54 -3.62
N THR A 98 2.13 9.74 -4.05
CA THR A 98 2.33 8.72 -5.10
C THR A 98 2.81 9.36 -6.41
N TRP A 99 2.17 10.44 -6.84
CA TRP A 99 2.57 11.17 -8.04
C TRP A 99 3.97 11.77 -7.90
N LEU A 100 4.33 12.29 -6.73
CA LEU A 100 5.67 12.79 -6.46
C LEU A 100 6.71 11.68 -6.60
N PHE A 101 6.48 10.50 -6.00
CA PHE A 101 7.39 9.35 -6.14
C PHE A 101 7.52 8.87 -7.59
N TYR A 102 6.44 8.87 -8.36
CA TYR A 102 6.48 8.54 -9.78
C TYR A 102 7.31 9.54 -10.58
N LEU A 103 7.14 10.85 -10.34
CA LEU A 103 7.97 11.88 -10.98
C LEU A 103 9.44 11.72 -10.59
N LEU A 104 9.73 11.47 -9.32
CA LEU A 104 11.10 11.25 -8.86
C LEU A 104 11.74 10.02 -9.50
N SER A 105 10.99 8.92 -9.62
CA SER A 105 11.45 7.70 -10.30
C SER A 105 11.72 7.95 -11.79
N LEU A 106 10.87 8.73 -12.46
CA LEU A 106 11.09 9.14 -13.85
C LEU A 106 12.34 10.01 -13.99
N CYS A 107 12.52 11.01 -13.12
CA CYS A 107 13.71 11.85 -13.09
C CYS A 107 14.99 11.04 -12.84
N CYS A 108 14.94 10.06 -11.93
CA CYS A 108 16.05 9.16 -11.66
C CYS A 108 16.41 8.32 -12.90
N LEU A 109 15.41 7.73 -13.56
CA LEU A 109 15.61 6.94 -14.78
C LEU A 109 16.18 7.79 -15.94
N LEU A 110 15.71 9.03 -16.09
CA LEU A 110 16.25 9.97 -17.06
C LEU A 110 17.72 10.33 -16.75
N LYS A 111 18.05 10.61 -15.49
CA LYS A 111 19.44 10.86 -15.05
C LYS A 111 20.35 9.68 -15.38
N ILE A 112 19.94 8.45 -15.06
CA ILE A 112 20.72 7.23 -15.34
C ILE A 112 20.95 7.08 -16.85
N LYS A 113 19.91 7.24 -17.68
CA LYS A 113 20.04 7.18 -19.15
C LYS A 113 20.98 8.25 -19.72
N LEU A 114 20.97 9.46 -19.15
CA LEU A 114 21.86 10.53 -19.59
C LEU A 114 23.31 10.29 -19.16
N THR A 115 23.53 9.71 -17.98
CA THR A 115 24.86 9.32 -17.50
C THR A 115 25.44 8.16 -18.32
N ASP A 116 24.66 7.12 -18.62
CA ASP A 116 25.11 5.98 -19.44
C ASP A 116 25.52 6.40 -20.86
N LYS A 117 24.77 7.35 -21.47
CA LYS A 117 25.15 7.95 -22.75
C LYS A 117 26.45 8.76 -22.70
N LYS A 118 26.83 9.30 -21.54
CA LYS A 118 28.08 10.03 -21.36
C LYS A 118 29.29 9.09 -21.22
N THR A 119 29.10 7.87 -20.71
CA THR A 119 30.17 6.87 -20.54
C THR A 119 30.48 6.10 -21.84
N ARG A 120 29.58 6.12 -22.84
CA ARG A 120 29.81 5.52 -24.19
C ARG A 120 30.42 6.49 -25.22
N LYS A 121 30.69 7.74 -24.88
CA LYS A 121 31.41 8.71 -25.72
C LYS A 121 32.80 8.95 -25.14
#